data_AF-A0A0X8GSG9-F1
#
_entry.id   AF-A0A0X8GSG9-F1
#
_cell.length_a   1.000
_cell.length_b   1.000
_cell.length_c   1.000
_cell.angle_alpha   90.00
_cell.angle_beta   90.00
_cell.angle_gamma   90.00
#
_symmetry.space_group_name_H-M   'P 1'
#
loop_
_entity.id
_entity.type
_entity.pdbx_description
1 polymer ?
#
loop_
_entity_poly.entity_id
_entity_poly.type
_entity_poly.pdbx_seq_one_letter_code
_entity_poly.pdbx_strand_id
1 'polypeptide(L)'
;MENIKLEENIKIFAQNYFEITAKNHFNRKIFLSVALIPPRDIKQLQRCESTPQLAALQGEDSALLKINVSCTTGKTWNARYMARAMYRLEEGEPLRAFTSKATHQIASSPQPAGYLIKKGKEIELIARAELVEIRSNVVAEESGKLGDVIWVRNKRSGKKLRAVVSSEQAVSPL
;
A
#
# COMPACT_ATOMS: atom_id res chain seq x y z
N MET A 1 -30.09 11.16 14.62
CA MET A 1 -28.62 11.29 14.39
C MET A 1 -27.81 10.08 14.91
N GLU A 2 -28.40 8.88 15.11
CA GLU A 2 -27.71 7.80 15.88
C GLU A 2 -27.29 6.56 15.08
N ASN A 3 -27.83 6.29 13.89
CA ASN A 3 -27.34 5.21 13.00
C ASN A 3 -25.89 5.43 12.53
N ILE A 4 -25.41 6.68 12.55
CA ILE A 4 -24.05 7.07 12.14
C ILE A 4 -23.01 6.36 13.01
N LYS A 5 -23.25 6.19 14.32
CA LYS A 5 -22.31 5.55 15.24
C LYS A 5 -22.14 4.05 14.98
N LEU A 6 -23.21 3.37 14.56
CA LEU A 6 -23.15 1.94 14.24
C LEU A 6 -22.35 1.70 12.97
N GLU A 7 -22.69 2.41 11.90
CA GLU A 7 -21.99 2.27 10.62
C GLU A 7 -20.51 2.68 10.72
N GLU A 8 -20.20 3.72 11.50
CA GLU A 8 -18.83 4.14 11.78
C GLU A 8 -18.05 3.05 12.54
N ASN A 9 -18.61 2.46 13.58
CA ASN A 9 -17.98 1.36 14.31
C ASN A 9 -17.72 0.14 13.42
N ILE A 10 -18.68 -0.22 12.56
CA ILE A 10 -18.52 -1.33 11.61
C ILE A 10 -17.45 -0.99 10.56
N LYS A 11 -17.40 0.27 10.10
CA LYS A 11 -16.39 0.73 9.16
C LYS A 11 -14.98 0.67 9.76
N ILE A 12 -14.80 1.12 11.00
CA ILE A 12 -13.53 1.04 11.73
C ILE A 12 -13.10 -0.43 11.91
N PHE A 13 -14.04 -1.30 12.29
CA PHE A 13 -13.79 -2.74 12.39
C PHE A 13 -13.31 -3.32 11.05
N ALA A 14 -13.98 -2.99 9.94
CA ALA A 14 -13.60 -3.44 8.61
C ALA A 14 -12.23 -2.90 8.17
N GLN A 15 -11.94 -1.62 8.42
CA GLN A 15 -10.65 -1.00 8.13
C GLN A 15 -9.51 -1.75 8.83
N ASN A 16 -9.62 -1.94 10.14
CA ASN A 16 -8.61 -2.65 10.93
C ASN A 16 -8.40 -4.09 10.41
N TYR A 17 -9.48 -4.80 10.07
CA TYR A 17 -9.40 -6.15 9.52
C TYR A 17 -8.61 -6.20 8.21
N PHE A 18 -8.93 -5.30 7.27
CA PHE A 18 -8.25 -5.26 5.97
C PHE A 18 -6.81 -4.76 6.06
N GLU A 19 -6.49 -3.85 6.99
CA GLU A 19 -5.12 -3.41 7.21
C GLU A 19 -4.23 -4.54 7.75
N ILE A 20 -4.71 -5.32 8.73
CA ILE A 20 -3.98 -6.47 9.27
C ILE A 20 -3.77 -7.51 8.17
N THR A 21 -4.84 -7.83 7.43
CA THR A 21 -4.80 -8.79 6.32
C THR A 21 -3.81 -8.35 5.25
N ALA A 22 -3.84 -7.08 4.88
CA ALA A 22 -2.94 -6.55 3.86
C ALA A 22 -1.49 -6.47 4.32
N LYS A 23 -1.19 -6.12 5.58
CA LYS A 23 0.17 -6.18 6.12
C LYS A 23 0.75 -7.59 6.06
N ASN A 24 -0.07 -8.62 6.30
CA ASN A 24 0.36 -10.01 6.22
C ASN A 24 0.62 -10.46 4.77
N HIS A 25 -0.08 -9.90 3.79
CA HIS A 25 0.07 -10.25 2.38
C HIS A 25 1.09 -9.39 1.62
N PHE A 26 1.24 -8.12 2.00
CA PHE A 26 2.09 -7.16 1.32
C PHE A 26 3.14 -6.64 2.29
N ASN A 27 4.42 -6.95 2.04
CA ASN A 27 5.54 -6.39 2.79
C ASN A 27 5.88 -4.96 2.33
N ARG A 28 4.86 -4.09 2.20
CA ARG A 28 5.00 -2.70 1.74
C ARG A 28 3.82 -1.84 2.18
N LYS A 29 4.00 -0.53 2.13
CA LYS A 29 2.91 0.43 2.31
C LYS A 29 1.88 0.24 1.20
N ILE A 30 0.62 0.12 1.60
CA ILE A 30 -0.55 0.02 0.72
C ILE A 30 -1.56 1.08 1.13
N PHE A 31 -2.23 1.68 0.17
CA PHE A 31 -3.31 2.61 0.45
C PHE A 31 -4.63 1.87 0.36
N LEU A 32 -5.36 1.82 1.48
CA LEU A 32 -6.62 1.12 1.62
C LEU A 32 -7.79 2.10 1.54
N SER A 33 -8.82 1.72 0.79
CA SER A 33 -10.15 2.34 0.81
C SER A 33 -11.18 1.28 1.14
N VAL A 34 -12.06 1.56 2.10
CA VAL A 34 -13.11 0.63 2.54
C VAL A 34 -14.48 1.23 2.30
N ALA A 35 -15.32 0.50 1.58
CA ALA A 35 -16.72 0.80 1.37
C ALA A 35 -17.60 -0.16 2.16
N LEU A 36 -18.51 0.38 2.97
CA LEU A 36 -19.50 -0.42 3.70
C LEU A 36 -20.73 -0.64 2.83
N ILE A 37 -21.25 -1.86 2.84
CA ILE A 37 -22.47 -2.28 2.16
C ILE A 37 -23.45 -2.74 3.25
N PRO A 38 -24.40 -1.89 3.66
CA PRO A 38 -25.37 -2.24 4.68
C PRO A 38 -26.37 -3.30 4.16
N PRO A 39 -27.03 -4.05 5.06
CA PRO A 39 -28.13 -4.93 4.69
C PRO A 39 -29.31 -4.13 4.13
N ARG A 40 -30.11 -4.75 3.25
CA ARG A 40 -31.23 -4.09 2.56
C ARG A 40 -32.31 -3.61 3.54
N ASP A 41 -32.47 -4.34 4.62
CA ASP A 41 -33.44 -4.19 5.69
C ASP A 41 -32.91 -3.37 6.87
N ILE A 42 -31.81 -2.64 6.70
CA ILE A 42 -31.19 -1.80 7.75
C ILE A 42 -32.18 -0.87 8.47
N LYS A 43 -33.16 -0.34 7.73
CA LYS A 43 -34.18 0.57 8.29
C LYS A 43 -35.14 -0.10 9.27
N GLN A 44 -35.22 -1.43 9.24
CA GLN A 44 -36.06 -2.23 10.14
C GLN A 44 -35.30 -2.63 11.41
N LEU A 45 -33.97 -2.51 11.42
CA LEU A 45 -33.17 -2.79 12.60
C LEU A 45 -33.42 -1.72 13.66
N GLN A 46 -33.78 -2.20 14.85
CA GLN A 46 -33.98 -1.35 16.00
C GLN A 46 -32.62 -0.98 16.61
N ARG A 47 -32.58 0.14 17.33
CA ARG A 47 -31.36 0.59 18.00
C ARG A 47 -30.90 -0.46 19.01
N CYS A 48 -29.59 -0.74 19.03
CA CYS A 48 -28.99 -1.54 20.09
C CYS A 48 -28.77 -0.68 21.34
N GLU A 49 -29.21 -1.18 22.49
CA GLU A 49 -29.07 -0.51 23.79
C GLU A 49 -27.64 -0.59 24.35
N SER A 50 -26.81 -1.48 23.82
CA SER A 50 -25.39 -1.61 24.12
C SER A 50 -24.53 -1.59 22.87
N THR A 51 -23.21 -1.64 23.05
CA THR A 51 -22.28 -1.82 21.92
C THR A 51 -22.54 -3.19 21.28
N PRO A 52 -22.93 -3.23 19.98
CA PRO A 52 -23.20 -4.50 19.32
C PRO A 52 -21.92 -5.30 19.15
N GLN A 53 -22.07 -6.62 19.21
CA GLN A 53 -20.98 -7.54 18.97
C GLN A 53 -20.73 -7.64 17.46
N LEU A 54 -19.47 -7.49 17.07
CA LEU A 54 -19.00 -7.55 15.68
C LEU A 54 -18.14 -8.79 15.52
N ALA A 55 -18.49 -9.64 14.55
CA ALA A 55 -17.72 -10.83 14.22
C ALA A 55 -17.45 -10.88 12.72
N ALA A 56 -16.17 -11.01 12.36
CA ALA A 56 -15.76 -11.27 10.99
C ALA A 56 -16.15 -12.70 10.60
N LEU A 57 -16.89 -12.84 9.50
CA LEU A 57 -17.10 -14.10 8.82
C LEU A 57 -16.06 -14.17 7.70
N GLN A 58 -15.03 -15.00 7.87
CA GLN A 58 -14.00 -15.20 6.84
C GLN A 58 -14.67 -15.60 5.52
N GLY A 59 -14.46 -14.78 4.49
CA GLY A 59 -14.69 -15.13 3.10
C GLY A 59 -13.35 -15.47 2.44
N GLU A 60 -13.39 -16.27 1.39
CA GLU A 60 -12.20 -16.64 0.57
C GLU A 60 -11.61 -15.44 -0.21
N ASP A 61 -12.32 -14.31 -0.25
CA ASP A 61 -11.95 -13.11 -0.98
C ASP A 61 -11.36 -12.06 -0.03
N SER A 62 -10.07 -11.79 -0.18
CA SER A 62 -9.31 -10.78 0.57
C SER A 62 -9.84 -9.35 0.41
N ALA A 63 -10.70 -9.09 -0.58
CA ALA A 63 -11.34 -7.79 -0.80
C ALA A 63 -12.79 -7.71 -0.29
N LEU A 64 -13.38 -8.80 0.22
CA LEU A 64 -14.76 -8.80 0.70
C LEU A 64 -14.86 -9.44 2.08
N LEU A 65 -15.23 -8.63 3.06
CA LEU A 65 -15.46 -9.05 4.42
C LEU A 65 -16.96 -9.12 4.70
N LYS A 66 -17.44 -10.27 5.17
CA LYS A 66 -18.78 -10.40 5.74
C LYS A 66 -18.66 -10.17 7.25
N ILE A 67 -19.54 -9.35 7.81
CA ILE A 67 -19.52 -8.98 9.23
C ILE A 67 -20.89 -9.32 9.81
N ASN A 68 -20.91 -10.23 10.78
CA ASN A 68 -22.08 -10.43 11.61
C ASN A 68 -22.09 -9.36 12.70
N VAL A 69 -23.21 -8.65 12.81
CA VAL A 69 -23.46 -7.63 13.81
C VAL A 69 -24.64 -8.11 14.65
N SER A 70 -24.42 -8.32 15.94
CA SER A 70 -25.47 -8.80 16.83
C SER A 70 -25.66 -7.89 18.03
N CYS A 71 -26.92 -7.56 18.31
CA CYS A 71 -27.32 -6.94 19.57
C CYS A 71 -27.87 -8.02 20.49
N THR A 72 -27.26 -8.20 21.67
CA THR A 72 -27.63 -9.25 22.63
C THR A 72 -28.36 -8.73 23.87
N THR A 73 -28.42 -7.41 24.04
CA THR A 73 -29.07 -6.75 25.19
C THR A 73 -30.31 -5.99 24.75
N GLY A 74 -31.41 -6.17 25.46
CA GLY A 74 -32.69 -5.56 25.10
C GLY A 74 -33.31 -6.28 23.90
N LYS A 75 -33.65 -5.53 22.84
CA LYS A 75 -34.19 -6.08 21.60
C LYS A 75 -33.10 -6.77 20.78
N THR A 76 -33.10 -8.09 20.84
CA THR A 76 -32.09 -8.91 20.16
C THR A 76 -32.32 -8.93 18.65
N TRP A 77 -31.24 -8.77 17.90
CA TRP A 77 -31.26 -8.90 16.45
C TRP A 77 -29.87 -9.24 15.94
N ASN A 78 -29.84 -9.78 14.72
CA ASN A 78 -28.62 -10.06 13.98
C ASN A 78 -28.76 -9.46 12.58
N ALA A 79 -27.69 -8.82 12.11
CA ALA A 79 -27.61 -8.26 10.78
C ALA A 79 -26.28 -8.61 10.14
N ARG A 80 -26.30 -8.83 8.82
CA ARG A 80 -25.09 -9.11 8.05
C ARG A 80 -24.72 -7.91 7.22
N TYR A 81 -23.60 -7.31 7.56
CA TYR A 81 -22.96 -6.27 6.77
C TYR A 81 -21.93 -6.90 5.85
N MET A 82 -21.66 -6.21 4.74
CA MET A 82 -20.50 -6.50 3.91
C MET A 82 -19.62 -5.27 3.86
N ALA A 83 -18.31 -5.46 3.87
CA ALA A 83 -17.34 -4.41 3.62
C ALA A 83 -16.46 -4.81 2.46
N ARG A 84 -16.22 -3.88 1.54
CA ARG A 84 -15.36 -4.10 0.38
C ARG A 84 -14.12 -3.26 0.50
N ALA A 85 -12.96 -3.89 0.37
CA ALA A 85 -11.69 -3.22 0.31
C ALA A 85 -11.26 -3.00 -1.14
N MET A 86 -10.73 -1.81 -1.39
CA MET A 86 -9.96 -1.49 -2.58
C MET A 86 -8.59 -1.01 -2.14
N TYR A 87 -7.56 -1.37 -2.90
CA TYR A 87 -6.20 -1.00 -2.58
C TYR A 87 -5.51 -0.37 -3.80
N ARG A 88 -4.45 0.37 -3.54
CA ARG A 88 -3.48 0.84 -4.53
C ARG A 88 -2.07 0.77 -3.92
N LEU A 89 -1.07 0.54 -4.75
CA LEU A 89 0.31 0.39 -4.29
C LEU A 89 1.00 1.75 -4.15
N GLU A 90 0.67 2.68 -5.05
CA GLU A 90 1.22 4.03 -5.04
C GLU A 90 0.13 5.10 -4.99
N GLU A 91 0.51 6.29 -4.51
CA GLU A 91 -0.35 7.45 -4.50
C GLU A 91 -0.55 7.96 -5.93
N GLY A 92 -1.79 7.89 -6.43
CA GLY A 92 -2.13 8.26 -7.81
C GLY A 92 -2.50 7.08 -8.71
N GLU A 93 -2.25 5.84 -8.30
CA GLU A 93 -2.76 4.66 -9.02
C GLU A 93 -4.27 4.47 -8.84
N PRO A 94 -4.96 3.89 -9.83
CA PRO A 94 -6.38 3.56 -9.71
C PRO A 94 -6.58 2.49 -8.62
N LEU A 95 -7.62 2.68 -7.80
CA LEU A 95 -8.05 1.68 -6.81
C LEU A 95 -8.46 0.39 -7.52
N ARG A 96 -7.96 -0.75 -7.03
CA ARG A 96 -8.34 -2.08 -7.52
C ARG A 96 -8.86 -2.95 -6.37
N ALA A 97 -9.78 -3.86 -6.65
CA ALA A 97 -10.16 -4.89 -5.70
C ALA A 97 -9.06 -5.96 -5.67
N PHE A 98 -8.50 -6.25 -4.49
CA PHE A 98 -7.46 -7.27 -4.34
C PHE A 98 -8.09 -8.60 -3.90
N THR A 99 -8.42 -9.43 -4.87
CA THR A 99 -8.89 -10.80 -4.61
C THR A 99 -7.72 -11.74 -4.33
N SER A 100 -7.98 -12.89 -3.73
CA SER A 100 -6.96 -13.93 -3.48
C SER A 100 -6.22 -14.37 -4.76
N LYS A 101 -6.89 -14.35 -5.93
CA LYS A 101 -6.25 -14.51 -7.26
C LYS A 101 -5.29 -13.37 -7.61
N ALA A 102 -5.64 -12.13 -7.29
CA ALA A 102 -4.74 -10.98 -7.46
C ALA A 102 -3.56 -11.04 -6.48
N THR A 103 -3.75 -11.58 -5.27
CA THR A 103 -2.67 -11.80 -4.29
C THR A 103 -1.58 -12.72 -4.85
N HIS A 104 -1.96 -13.84 -5.49
CA HIS A 104 -1.00 -14.69 -6.18
C HIS A 104 -0.30 -13.99 -7.33
N GLN A 105 -1.03 -13.24 -8.17
CA GLN A 105 -0.45 -12.48 -9.28
C GLN A 105 0.48 -11.35 -8.82
N ILE A 106 0.25 -10.74 -7.66
CA ILE A 106 1.05 -9.63 -7.12
C ILE A 106 2.23 -10.14 -6.30
N ALA A 107 2.10 -11.30 -5.65
CA ALA A 107 3.20 -12.02 -5.02
C ALA A 107 4.14 -12.67 -6.07
N SER A 108 3.60 -13.09 -7.22
CA SER A 108 4.37 -13.65 -8.34
C SER A 108 4.82 -12.60 -9.35
N SER A 109 4.21 -11.41 -9.36
CA SER A 109 4.72 -10.31 -10.18
C SER A 109 6.05 -9.89 -9.56
N PRO A 110 7.15 -9.87 -10.34
CA PRO A 110 8.36 -9.24 -9.85
C PRO A 110 7.97 -7.83 -9.41
N GLN A 111 8.44 -7.43 -8.24
CA GLN A 111 8.36 -6.03 -7.82
C GLN A 111 8.72 -5.19 -9.04
N PRO A 112 8.00 -4.11 -9.38
CA PRO A 112 8.71 -3.01 -9.99
C PRO A 112 9.73 -2.65 -8.91
N ALA A 113 10.94 -3.21 -9.03
CA ALA A 113 12.11 -2.57 -8.48
C ALA A 113 12.12 -1.24 -9.23
N GLY A 114 11.36 -0.27 -8.69
CA GLY A 114 11.29 1.07 -9.22
C GLY A 114 12.72 1.52 -9.35
N TYR A 115 13.05 2.14 -10.47
CA TYR A 115 14.39 2.64 -10.66
C TYR A 115 14.78 3.47 -9.42
N LEU A 116 15.82 3.02 -8.73
CA LEU A 116 16.36 3.65 -7.54
C LEU A 116 16.81 5.08 -7.89
N ILE A 117 17.28 5.24 -9.13
CA ILE A 117 17.63 6.51 -9.76
C ILE A 117 16.83 6.64 -11.05
N LYS A 118 16.11 7.77 -11.22
CA LYS A 118 15.37 8.10 -12.45
C LYS A 118 16.20 9.01 -13.35
N LYS A 119 16.07 8.88 -14.66
CA LYS A 119 16.64 9.81 -15.65
C LYS A 119 16.26 11.27 -15.31
N GLY A 120 17.24 12.16 -15.42
CA GLY A 120 17.12 13.59 -15.11
C GLY A 120 17.33 13.94 -13.63
N LYS A 121 17.42 12.95 -12.74
CA LYS A 121 17.67 13.18 -11.31
C LYS A 121 19.12 13.61 -11.08
N GLU A 122 19.30 14.64 -10.26
CA GLU A 122 20.60 15.02 -9.72
C GLU A 122 20.96 14.13 -8.53
N ILE A 123 22.18 13.59 -8.56
CA ILE A 123 22.69 12.56 -7.64
C ILE A 123 24.18 12.81 -7.37
N GLU A 124 24.72 12.21 -6.29
CA GLU A 124 26.15 12.24 -5.99
C GLU A 124 26.89 11.08 -6.66
N LEU A 125 28.00 11.39 -7.32
CA LEU A 125 29.03 10.41 -7.64
C LEU A 125 30.03 10.36 -6.49
N ILE A 126 30.17 9.19 -5.86
CA ILE A 126 31.08 8.96 -4.73
C ILE A 126 32.15 7.96 -5.18
N ALA A 127 33.37 8.44 -5.35
CA ALA A 127 34.55 7.62 -5.59
C ALA A 127 35.29 7.41 -4.27
N ARG A 128 35.59 6.17 -3.91
CA ARG A 128 36.33 5.82 -2.69
C ARG A 128 37.62 5.07 -3.04
N ALA A 129 38.72 5.49 -2.45
CA ALA A 129 39.99 4.78 -2.37
C ALA A 129 40.45 4.78 -0.90
N GLU A 130 41.43 3.94 -0.54
CA GLU A 130 41.80 3.62 0.86
C GLU A 130 41.87 4.80 1.84
N LEU A 131 42.29 5.99 1.38
CA LEU A 131 42.40 7.20 2.20
C LEU A 131 41.67 8.42 1.61
N VAL A 132 40.90 8.25 0.53
CA VAL A 132 40.32 9.38 -0.22
C VAL A 132 38.88 9.08 -0.64
N GLU A 133 37.96 9.99 -0.30
CA GLU A 133 36.61 10.03 -0.84
C GLU A 133 36.42 11.30 -1.68
N ILE A 134 36.03 11.13 -2.95
CA ILE A 134 35.72 12.23 -3.86
C ILE A 134 34.23 12.21 -4.15
N ARG A 135 33.58 13.36 -3.95
CA ARG A 135 32.15 13.56 -4.26
C ARG A 135 31.96 14.55 -5.40
N SER A 136 31.01 14.27 -6.28
CA SER A 136 30.67 15.19 -7.37
C SER A 136 29.19 15.11 -7.73
N ASN A 137 28.58 16.24 -8.07
CA ASN A 137 27.18 16.28 -8.51
C ASN A 137 27.06 15.90 -9.98
N VAL A 138 26.25 14.88 -10.26
CA VAL A 138 25.99 14.38 -11.60
C VAL A 138 24.49 14.28 -11.85
N VAL A 139 24.09 14.30 -13.12
CA VAL A 139 22.71 14.08 -13.56
C VAL A 139 22.63 12.71 -14.21
N ALA A 140 21.65 11.90 -13.79
CA ALA A 140 21.38 10.61 -14.41
C ALA A 140 20.83 10.80 -15.84
N GLU A 141 21.50 10.24 -16.85
CA GLU A 141 21.00 10.23 -18.23
C GLU A 141 20.08 9.03 -18.49
N GLU A 142 20.15 8.03 -17.62
CA GLU A 142 19.40 6.78 -17.66
C GLU A 142 18.79 6.50 -16.28
N SER A 143 17.72 5.71 -16.26
CA SER A 143 17.16 5.20 -15.01
C SER A 143 17.83 3.86 -14.67
N GLY A 144 18.11 3.61 -13.39
CA GLY A 144 18.78 2.39 -12.93
C GLY A 144 18.33 1.94 -11.55
N LYS A 145 18.42 0.63 -11.31
CA LYS A 145 18.23 -0.04 -10.02
C LYS A 145 19.59 -0.21 -9.35
N LEU A 146 19.59 -0.61 -8.07
CA LEU A 146 20.82 -0.92 -7.33
C LEU A 146 21.68 -1.93 -8.11
N GLY A 147 22.96 -1.61 -8.32
CA GLY A 147 23.90 -2.44 -9.08
C GLY A 147 23.87 -2.24 -10.60
N ASP A 148 22.87 -1.56 -11.16
CA ASP A 148 22.85 -1.24 -12.59
C ASP A 148 23.98 -0.26 -12.94
N VAL A 149 24.54 -0.41 -14.14
CA VAL A 149 25.47 0.56 -14.70
C VAL A 149 24.70 1.54 -15.59
N ILE A 150 24.67 2.80 -15.18
CA ILE A 150 23.97 3.89 -15.88
C ILE A 150 24.92 4.94 -16.41
N TRP A 151 24.51 5.66 -17.46
CA TRP A 151 25.18 6.89 -17.88
C TRP A 151 24.82 8.06 -16.96
N VAL A 152 25.83 8.79 -16.51
CA VAL A 152 25.67 10.04 -15.74
C VAL A 152 26.49 11.16 -16.38
N ARG A 153 26.01 12.40 -16.24
CA ARG A 153 26.68 13.61 -16.73
C ARG A 153 27.11 14.48 -15.56
N ASN A 154 28.38 14.83 -15.47
CA ASN A 154 28.86 15.76 -14.47
C ASN A 154 28.33 17.18 -14.75
N LYS A 155 27.69 17.82 -13.76
CA LYS A 155 27.11 19.17 -13.95
C LYS A 155 28.16 20.24 -14.18
N ARG A 156 29.35 20.10 -13.57
CA ARG A 156 30.42 21.09 -13.66
C ARG A 156 31.20 20.96 -14.95
N SER A 157 31.58 19.75 -15.33
CA SER A 157 32.45 19.52 -16.49
C SER A 157 31.71 19.14 -17.77
N GLY A 158 30.42 18.81 -17.70
CA GLY A 158 29.63 18.31 -18.82
C GLY A 158 30.03 16.90 -19.29
N LYS A 159 31.08 16.29 -18.72
CA LYS A 159 31.56 14.96 -19.10
C LYS A 159 30.55 13.88 -18.74
N LYS A 160 30.39 12.93 -19.65
CA LYS A 160 29.58 11.72 -19.43
C LYS A 160 30.49 10.58 -18.98
N LEU A 161 30.01 9.77 -18.05
CA LEU A 161 30.71 8.58 -17.58
C LEU A 161 29.72 7.50 -17.17
N ARG A 162 30.21 6.26 -17.07
CA ARG A 162 29.46 5.10 -16.60
C ARG A 162 29.67 4.94 -15.10
N ALA A 163 28.59 4.72 -14.37
CA ALA A 163 28.65 4.57 -12.92
C ALA A 163 27.64 3.50 -12.46
N VAL A 164 27.98 2.79 -11.40
CA VAL A 164 27.13 1.79 -10.75
C VAL A 164 26.21 2.48 -9.76
N VAL A 165 24.91 2.19 -9.82
CA VAL A 165 23.95 2.67 -8.82
C VAL A 165 24.25 2.03 -7.46
N SER A 166 24.63 2.85 -6.49
CA SER A 166 24.97 2.40 -5.13
C SER A 166 23.89 2.75 -4.09
N SER A 167 23.05 3.76 -4.34
CA SER A 167 21.88 4.08 -3.52
C SER A 167 20.85 4.92 -4.28
N GLU A 168 19.74 5.33 -3.62
CA GLU A 168 18.71 6.21 -4.19
C GLU A 168 19.22 7.60 -4.61
N GLN A 169 20.36 8.03 -4.07
CA GLN A 169 20.92 9.35 -4.33
C GLN A 169 22.40 9.29 -4.71
N ALA A 170 22.98 8.11 -4.86
CA ALA A 170 24.40 7.96 -5.13
C ALA A 170 24.71 6.90 -6.21
N VAL A 171 25.78 7.19 -6.96
CA VAL A 171 26.45 6.26 -7.87
C VAL A 171 27.92 6.20 -7.53
N SER A 172 28.55 5.09 -7.88
CA SER A 172 30.00 4.90 -7.77
C SER A 172 30.61 4.76 -9.17
N PRO A 173 31.76 5.39 -9.45
CA PRO A 173 32.43 5.20 -10.73
C PRO A 173 32.81 3.73 -10.92
N LEU A 174 32.84 3.30 -12.19
CA LEU A 174 33.49 2.05 -12.57
C LEU A 174 35.01 2.15 -12.44
#